data_AF-A0A101UJR8-F1
#
_entry.id   AF-A0A101UJR8-F1
#
_cell.length_a   1.000
_cell.length_b   1.000
_cell.length_c   1.000
_cell.angle_alpha   90.00
_cell.angle_beta   90.00
_cell.angle_gamma   90.00
#
_symmetry.space_group_name_H-M   'P 1'
#
loop_
_entity.id
_entity.type
_entity.pdbx_description
1 polymer ?
#
loop_
_entity_poly.entity_id
_entity_poly.type
_entity_poly.pdbx_seq_one_letter_code
_entity_poly.pdbx_strand_id
1 'polypeptide(L)'
;MTTTTHPFPARPQAAVKPVRWAADTLCALREGARLYLDHSARSLWRVDRLIEELRAEETPYPAVENVLRGLGAYAGEVIVRHGGAEWWAAGGDHWVRTPDGRLWDPVDEARRCFAGHGSLRLLCRDALRT
;
A
#
# COMPACT_ATOMS: atom_id res chain seq x y z
N MET A 1 -8.79 -31.77 -18.34
CA MET A 1 -7.92 -30.76 -17.70
C MET A 1 -8.44 -29.38 -18.08
N THR A 2 -9.24 -28.75 -17.22
CA THR A 2 -9.71 -27.37 -17.43
C THR A 2 -8.74 -26.43 -16.75
N THR A 3 -7.90 -25.77 -17.54
CA THR A 3 -7.05 -24.66 -17.09
C THR A 3 -7.95 -23.45 -16.88
N THR A 4 -8.42 -23.25 -15.65
CA THR A 4 -9.13 -22.02 -15.28
C THR A 4 -8.12 -20.87 -15.37
N THR A 5 -8.10 -20.20 -16.52
CA THR A 5 -7.43 -18.91 -16.67
C THR A 5 -8.24 -17.92 -15.86
N HIS A 6 -7.79 -17.56 -14.66
CA HIS A 6 -8.35 -16.41 -13.96
C HIS A 6 -8.04 -15.17 -14.80
N PRO A 7 -9.05 -14.48 -15.37
CA PRO A 7 -8.78 -13.28 -16.14
C PRO A 7 -8.20 -12.22 -15.20
N PHE A 8 -6.98 -11.76 -15.49
CA PHE A 8 -6.43 -10.59 -14.82
C PHE A 8 -7.25 -9.37 -15.26
N PRO A 9 -7.75 -8.54 -14.33
CA PRO A 9 -8.40 -7.29 -14.68
C PRO A 9 -7.46 -6.42 -15.52
N ALA A 10 -8.02 -5.69 -16.46
CA ALA A 10 -7.26 -4.72 -17.24
C ALA A 10 -6.56 -3.74 -16.28
N ARG A 11 -5.35 -3.29 -16.64
CA ARG A 11 -4.51 -2.39 -15.83
C ARG A 11 -5.27 -1.21 -15.18
N PRO A 12 -6.19 -0.49 -15.87
CA PRO A 12 -6.98 0.57 -15.23
C PRO A 12 -7.91 0.06 -14.11
N GLN A 13 -8.42 -1.16 -14.26
CA GLN A 13 -9.35 -1.79 -13.33
C GLN A 13 -8.63 -2.35 -12.10
N ALA A 14 -7.37 -2.77 -12.23
CA ALA A 14 -6.54 -3.21 -11.10
C ALA A 14 -6.25 -2.08 -10.10
N ALA A 15 -6.22 -0.82 -10.54
CA ALA A 15 -5.95 0.34 -9.69
C ALA A 15 -7.17 0.84 -8.89
N VAL A 16 -8.40 0.53 -9.33
CA VAL A 16 -9.63 1.15 -8.78
C VAL A 16 -9.77 0.94 -7.28
N LYS A 17 -9.55 -0.30 -6.80
CA LYS A 17 -9.67 -0.63 -5.38
C LYS A 17 -8.54 0.00 -4.54
N PRO A 18 -7.25 -0.18 -4.89
CA PRO A 18 -6.16 0.45 -4.15
C PRO A 18 -6.28 1.97 -4.05
N VAL A 19 -6.57 2.66 -5.16
CA VAL A 19 -6.74 4.12 -5.19
C VAL A 19 -7.83 4.55 -4.20
N ARG A 20 -8.96 3.83 -4.19
CA ARG A 20 -10.05 4.12 -3.25
C ARG A 20 -9.66 3.87 -1.80
N TRP A 21 -9.01 2.75 -1.49
CA TRP A 21 -8.57 2.46 -0.12
C TRP A 21 -7.59 3.52 0.41
N ALA A 22 -6.66 3.96 -0.44
CA ALA A 22 -5.75 5.05 -0.12
C ALA A 22 -6.53 6.33 0.17
N ALA A 23 -7.42 6.75 -0.73
CA ALA A 23 -8.21 7.97 -0.58
C ALA A 23 -9.07 7.96 0.69
N ASP A 24 -9.82 6.88 0.94
CA ASP A 24 -10.68 6.75 2.12
C ASP A 24 -9.87 6.86 3.42
N THR A 25 -8.67 6.27 3.45
CA THR A 25 -7.77 6.32 4.62
C THR A 25 -7.15 7.70 4.80
N LEU A 26 -6.73 8.37 3.72
CA LEU A 26 -6.21 9.74 3.80
C LEU A 26 -7.26 10.72 4.32
N CYS A 27 -8.53 10.57 3.90
CA CYS A 27 -9.64 11.35 4.42
C CYS A 27 -9.80 11.15 5.93
N ALA A 28 -9.90 9.89 6.39
CA ALA A 28 -10.04 9.58 7.81
C ALA A 28 -8.88 10.10 8.66
N LEU A 29 -7.63 9.96 8.20
CA LEU A 29 -6.44 10.42 8.92
C LEU A 29 -6.34 11.95 8.97
N ARG A 30 -6.82 12.64 7.92
CA ARG A 30 -6.87 14.10 7.91
C ARG A 30 -7.89 14.63 8.90
N GLU A 31 -9.04 13.97 9.03
CA GLU A 31 -10.12 14.37 9.94
C GLU A 31 -9.78 14.05 11.40
N GLY A 32 -9.21 12.87 11.66
CA GLY A 32 -8.90 12.41 13.03
C GLY A 32 -7.54 12.88 13.55
N ALA A 33 -6.46 12.59 12.81
CA ALA A 33 -5.08 12.82 13.26
C ALA A 33 -4.46 14.11 12.72
N ARG A 34 -5.18 14.86 11.88
CA ARG A 34 -4.68 16.04 11.14
C ARG A 34 -3.40 15.71 10.35
N LEU A 35 -3.24 14.46 9.94
CA LEU A 35 -2.08 14.00 9.19
C LEU A 35 -2.26 14.34 7.70
N TYR A 36 -1.34 15.14 7.15
CA TYR A 36 -1.32 15.46 5.73
C TYR A 36 -0.20 14.67 5.02
N LEU A 37 -0.61 13.90 4.00
CA LEU A 37 0.26 13.08 3.18
C LEU A 37 0.15 13.55 1.72
N ASP A 38 1.28 13.85 1.10
CA ASP A 38 1.39 14.61 -0.16
C ASP A 38 1.80 13.74 -1.35
N HIS A 39 1.56 12.43 -1.27
CA HIS A 39 2.04 11.42 -2.22
C HIS A 39 3.55 11.49 -2.55
N SER A 40 4.39 12.00 -1.63
CA SER A 40 5.85 11.95 -1.77
C SER A 40 6.44 10.68 -1.14
N ALA A 41 7.63 10.26 -1.56
CA ALA A 41 8.36 9.22 -0.84
C ALA A 41 8.73 9.64 0.60
N ARG A 42 8.80 10.96 0.86
CA ARG A 42 9.18 11.51 2.18
C ARG A 42 8.06 11.37 3.20
N SER A 43 6.80 11.51 2.79
CA SER A 43 5.64 11.36 3.68
C SER A 43 5.50 9.94 4.26
N LEU A 44 6.07 8.93 3.60
CA LEU A 44 6.06 7.53 4.07
C LEU A 44 6.75 7.33 5.41
N TRP A 45 7.68 8.21 5.80
CA TRP A 45 8.21 8.19 7.16
C TRP A 45 7.13 8.46 8.21
N ARG A 46 6.17 9.35 7.91
CA ARG A 46 5.03 9.61 8.81
C ARG A 46 4.09 8.40 8.87
N VAL A 47 3.95 7.68 7.75
CA VAL A 47 3.16 6.45 7.70
C VAL A 47 3.79 5.35 8.55
N ASP A 48 5.09 5.10 8.40
CA ASP A 48 5.81 4.12 9.23
C ASP A 48 5.70 4.47 10.72
N ARG A 49 5.79 5.77 11.07
CA ARG A 49 5.57 6.25 12.45
C ARG A 49 4.16 6.01 12.97
N LEU A 50 3.14 6.26 12.17
CA LEU A 50 1.75 5.98 12.54
C LEU A 50 1.52 4.48 12.78
N ILE A 51 2.06 3.61 11.94
CA ILE A 51 1.94 2.16 12.11
C ILE A 51 2.65 1.70 13.40
N GLU A 52 3.81 2.29 13.71
CA GLU A 52 4.52 2.06 14.96
C GLU A 52 3.69 2.49 16.19
N GLU A 53 3.04 3.66 16.13
CA GLU A 53 2.17 4.16 17.19
C GLU A 53 0.97 3.23 17.42
N LEU A 54 0.27 2.83 16.35
CA LEU A 54 -0.85 1.87 16.43
C LEU A 54 -0.43 0.54 17.07
N ARG A 55 0.80 0.08 16.77
CA ARG A 55 1.36 -1.14 17.36
C ARG A 55 1.70 -0.95 18.84
N ALA A 56 2.29 0.19 19.19
CA ALA A 56 2.63 0.52 20.58
C ALA A 56 1.40 0.67 21.48
N GLU A 57 0.25 1.04 20.91
CA GLU A 57 -1.05 1.04 21.58
C GLU A 57 -1.67 -0.36 21.76
N GLU A 58 -0.96 -1.42 21.32
CA GLU A 58 -1.43 -2.82 21.36
C GLU A 58 -2.79 -3.02 20.67
N THR A 59 -3.07 -2.21 19.65
CA THR A 59 -4.35 -2.24 18.95
C THR A 59 -4.55 -3.61 18.29
N PRO A 60 -5.71 -4.29 18.47
CA PRO A 60 -5.92 -5.58 17.84
C PRO A 60 -5.95 -5.45 16.31
N TYR A 61 -5.28 -6.36 15.60
CA TYR A 61 -5.18 -6.33 14.13
C TYR A 61 -6.52 -6.11 13.40
N PRO A 62 -7.64 -6.77 13.78
CA PRO A 62 -8.93 -6.53 13.13
C PRO A 62 -9.42 -5.07 13.17
N ALA A 63 -9.01 -4.30 14.19
CA ALA A 63 -9.38 -2.89 14.30
C ALA A 63 -8.56 -1.98 13.36
N VAL A 64 -7.35 -2.39 12.99
CA VAL A 64 -6.44 -1.61 12.12
C VAL A 64 -6.37 -2.13 10.69
N GLU A 65 -6.92 -3.31 10.38
CA GLU A 65 -6.80 -3.96 9.08
C GLU A 65 -7.14 -3.04 7.90
N ASN A 66 -8.27 -2.33 7.97
CA ASN A 66 -8.69 -1.42 6.90
C ASN A 66 -7.74 -0.21 6.75
N VAL A 67 -7.24 0.33 7.87
CA VAL A 67 -6.29 1.43 7.88
C VAL A 67 -4.95 0.97 7.29
N LEU A 68 -4.43 -0.18 7.72
CA LEU A 68 -3.19 -0.76 7.19
C LEU A 68 -3.30 -1.03 5.69
N ARG A 69 -4.45 -1.56 5.23
CA ARG A 69 -4.70 -1.76 3.78
C ARG A 69 -4.65 -0.45 3.01
N GLY A 70 -5.25 0.61 3.54
CA GLY A 70 -5.20 1.93 2.90
C GLY A 70 -3.84 2.60 2.97
N LEU A 71 -3.08 2.44 4.06
CA LEU A 71 -1.70 2.94 4.18
C LEU A 71 -0.75 2.21 3.20
N GLY A 72 -0.90 0.89 3.05
CA GLY A 72 -0.22 0.12 2.03
C GLY A 72 -0.61 0.56 0.61
N ALA A 73 -1.91 0.76 0.36
CA ALA A 73 -2.37 1.28 -0.93
C ALA A 73 -1.79 2.68 -1.22
N TYR A 74 -1.69 3.56 -0.22
CA TYR A 74 -1.03 4.86 -0.35
C TYR A 74 0.44 4.72 -0.73
N ALA A 75 1.18 3.79 -0.12
CA ALA A 75 2.56 3.51 -0.51
C ALA A 75 2.65 3.00 -1.96
N GLY A 76 1.73 2.13 -2.38
CA GLY A 76 1.66 1.71 -3.78
C GLY A 76 1.41 2.86 -4.75
N GLU A 77 0.53 3.82 -4.41
CA GLU A 77 0.32 5.03 -5.20
C GLU A 77 1.59 5.88 -5.32
N VAL A 78 2.42 5.96 -4.28
CA VAL A 78 3.72 6.63 -4.34
C VAL A 78 4.65 5.94 -5.35
N ILE A 79 4.71 4.60 -5.34
CA ILE A 79 5.55 3.84 -6.28
C ILE A 79 5.04 4.00 -7.72
N VAL A 80 3.74 3.89 -7.95
CA VAL A 80 3.11 4.09 -9.27
C VAL A 80 3.44 5.48 -9.81
N ARG A 81 3.30 6.52 -8.96
CA ARG A 81 3.50 7.91 -9.37
C ARG A 81 4.96 8.26 -9.69
N HIS A 82 5.91 7.69 -8.96
CA HIS A 82 7.32 8.09 -9.05
C HIS A 82 8.23 7.06 -9.72
N GLY A 83 7.77 5.82 -9.90
CA GLY A 83 8.56 4.70 -10.42
C GLY A 83 8.14 4.19 -11.79
N GLY A 84 7.16 4.82 -12.45
CA GLY A 84 6.58 4.30 -13.69
C GLY A 84 5.93 2.92 -13.51
N ALA A 85 5.59 2.58 -12.28
CA ALA A 85 5.03 1.30 -11.90
C ALA A 85 3.50 1.29 -12.07
N GLU A 86 2.90 0.12 -11.98
CA GLU A 86 1.48 -0.05 -12.28
C GLU A 86 0.83 -1.03 -11.31
N TRP A 87 -0.44 -0.79 -10.97
CA TRP A 87 -1.21 -1.77 -10.23
C TRP A 87 -1.50 -3.01 -11.05
N TRP A 88 -1.37 -4.15 -10.41
CA TRP A 88 -1.76 -5.45 -10.91
C TRP A 88 -2.61 -6.14 -9.84
N ALA A 89 -3.62 -6.89 -10.26
CA ALA A 89 -4.49 -7.62 -9.34
C ALA A 89 -4.77 -9.02 -9.87
N ALA A 90 -4.85 -9.99 -8.98
CA ALA A 90 -5.21 -11.37 -9.28
C ALA A 90 -5.73 -12.02 -8.00
N GLY A 91 -6.79 -12.83 -8.09
CA GLY A 91 -7.32 -13.56 -6.93
C GLY A 91 -7.86 -12.67 -5.78
N GLY A 92 -7.96 -11.35 -5.97
CA GLY A 92 -8.37 -10.41 -4.92
C GLY A 92 -7.21 -9.63 -4.29
N ASP A 93 -5.97 -10.07 -4.54
CA ASP A 93 -4.75 -9.41 -4.10
C ASP A 93 -4.33 -8.30 -5.07
N HIS A 94 -3.52 -7.36 -4.58
CA HIS A 94 -3.11 -6.16 -5.32
C HIS A 94 -1.61 -5.93 -5.14
N TRP A 95 -0.89 -5.89 -6.25
CA TRP A 95 0.56 -5.64 -6.30
C TRP A 95 0.87 -4.42 -7.14
N VAL A 96 2.03 -3.84 -6.91
CA VAL A 96 2.63 -2.86 -7.81
C VAL A 96 3.72 -3.54 -8.63
N ARG A 97 3.61 -3.45 -9.95
CA ARG A 97 4.62 -3.95 -10.89
C ARG A 97 5.50 -2.79 -11.38
N THR A 98 6.80 -2.87 -11.12
CA THR A 98 7.79 -1.91 -11.64
C THR A 98 8.20 -2.23 -13.08
N PRO A 99 8.79 -1.28 -13.83
CA PRO A 99 9.16 -1.48 -15.25
C PRO A 99 10.11 -2.66 -15.50
N ASP A 100 10.99 -2.97 -14.54
CA ASP A 100 11.86 -4.14 -14.56
C ASP A 100 11.12 -5.49 -14.39
N GLY A 101 9.82 -5.44 -14.14
CA GLY A 101 8.93 -6.59 -14.03
C GLY A 101 8.76 -7.13 -12.62
N ARG A 102 9.43 -6.57 -11.60
CA ARG A 102 9.26 -6.99 -10.21
C ARG A 102 7.88 -6.64 -9.67
N LEU A 103 7.39 -7.47 -8.75
CA LEU A 103 6.14 -7.26 -8.03
C LEU A 103 6.42 -6.90 -6.59
N TRP A 104 5.71 -5.88 -6.11
CA TRP A 104 5.78 -5.36 -4.77
C TRP A 104 4.40 -5.44 -4.14
N ASP A 105 4.30 -5.95 -2.91
CA ASP A 105 3.05 -6.01 -2.16
C ASP A 105 3.07 -4.96 -1.04
N PRO A 106 2.63 -3.72 -1.32
CA PRO A 106 2.66 -2.67 -0.31
C PRO A 106 1.57 -2.87 0.76
N VAL A 107 0.51 -3.65 0.49
CA VAL A 107 -0.53 -3.97 1.48
C VAL A 107 -0.02 -4.98 2.50
N ASP A 108 0.62 -6.06 2.04
CA ASP A 108 1.28 -7.00 2.94
C ASP A 108 2.44 -6.33 3.69
N GLU A 109 3.23 -5.47 3.05
CA GLU A 109 4.30 -4.75 3.74
C GLU A 109 3.77 -3.86 4.88
N ALA A 110 2.61 -3.20 4.73
CA ALA A 110 1.98 -2.44 5.81
C ALA A 110 1.59 -3.36 6.99
N ARG A 111 1.08 -4.55 6.70
CA ARG A 111 0.79 -5.58 7.72
C ARG A 111 2.07 -6.06 8.40
N ARG A 112 3.15 -6.29 7.65
CA ARG A 112 4.46 -6.65 8.22
C ARG A 112 4.97 -5.53 9.14
N CYS A 113 4.85 -4.26 8.72
CA CYS A 113 5.27 -3.10 9.53
C CYS A 113 4.56 -3.11 10.89
N PHE A 114 3.26 -3.37 10.88
CA PHE A 114 2.44 -3.49 12.09
C PHE A 114 2.84 -4.69 12.96
N ALA A 115 3.31 -5.78 12.35
CA ALA A 115 3.88 -6.91 13.07
C ALA A 115 5.31 -6.67 13.60
N GLY A 116 5.89 -5.49 13.39
CA GLY A 116 7.25 -5.14 13.82
C GLY A 116 8.35 -5.48 12.81
N HIS A 117 7.99 -5.68 11.54
CA HIS A 117 8.92 -6.08 10.48
C HIS A 117 8.75 -5.22 9.22
N GLY A 118 9.82 -4.87 8.52
CA GLY A 118 9.69 -4.13 7.27
C GLY A 118 9.47 -2.61 7.44
N SER A 119 9.22 -1.93 6.33
CA SER A 119 8.99 -0.47 6.26
C SER A 119 8.45 -0.09 4.90
N LEU A 120 7.33 0.64 4.84
CA LEU A 120 6.77 1.12 3.58
C LEU A 120 7.72 2.12 2.90
N ARG A 121 8.44 2.92 3.69
CA ARG A 121 9.49 3.80 3.17
C ARG A 121 10.62 3.02 2.51
N LEU A 122 11.08 1.92 3.13
CA LEU A 122 12.15 1.10 2.55
C LEU A 122 11.68 0.33 1.31
N LEU A 123 10.48 -0.26 1.36
CA LEU A 123 9.86 -0.88 0.19
C LEU A 123 9.78 0.11 -0.98
N CYS A 124 9.26 1.32 -0.74
CA CYS A 124 9.17 2.33 -1.79
C CYS A 124 10.54 2.77 -2.29
N ARG A 125 11.52 2.96 -1.40
CA ARG A 125 12.88 3.32 -1.81
C ARG A 125 13.50 2.27 -2.73
N ASP A 126 13.27 0.99 -2.43
CA ASP A 126 13.85 -0.11 -3.20
C ASP A 126 13.09 -0.32 -4.53
N ALA A 127 11.77 -0.14 -4.53
CA ALA A 127 10.93 -0.16 -5.73
C ALA A 127 11.17 1.05 -6.67
N LEU A 128 11.66 2.18 -6.16
CA LEU A 128 12.00 3.34 -6.99
C LEU A 128 13.42 3.28 -7.58
N ARG A 129 14.17 2.21 -7.32
CA ARG A 129 15.52 1.96 -7.85
C ARG A 129 15.55 0.92 -8.98
N THR A 130 14.43 0.27 -9.25
CA THR A 130 14.25 -0.69 -10.34
C THR A 130 14.06 0.01 -11.67
#